data_AF-A0A2E3K8K5-F1
#
_entry.id   AF-A0A2E3K8K5-F1
#
_cell.length_a   1.000
_cell.length_b   1.000
_cell.length_c   1.000
_cell.angle_alpha   90.00
_cell.angle_beta   90.00
_cell.angle_gamma   90.00
#
_symmetry.space_group_name_H-M   'P 1'
#
loop_
_entity.id
_entity.type
_entity.pdbx_description
1 polymer ?
#
loop_
_entity_poly.entity_id
_entity_poly.type
_entity_poly.pdbx_seq_one_letter_code
_entity_poly.pdbx_strand_id
1 'polypeptide(L)'
;MKISDQISRLFPGCFKVLILDNEVTLDAFITEPPLRWARLINQDGQYTIPDIYPTVMTKKESDREEMNWDRVDLGLLRTNLEDLNHSVDLVAIGNNASQGLPLANSLPPTIRSDNAAVIYGTSLPEQSIYQGIGYNTFCPRDDLLRTASQRTEKEIALCFINTIEHNEQNYHAPWTPR
;
A
#
# COMPACT_ATOMS: atom_id res chain seq x y z
N MET A 1 8.41 4.78 -16.22
CA MET A 1 7.98 3.37 -16.11
C MET A 1 6.79 3.32 -15.16
N LYS A 2 5.69 2.66 -15.51
CA LYS A 2 4.47 2.68 -14.68
C LYS A 2 4.64 1.85 -13.41
N ILE A 3 3.91 2.18 -12.34
CA ILE A 3 3.90 1.42 -11.08
C ILE A 3 3.54 -0.04 -11.34
N SER A 4 2.49 -0.28 -12.13
CA SER A 4 2.00 -1.60 -12.54
C SER A 4 3.09 -2.50 -13.14
N ASP A 5 3.94 -1.92 -13.99
CA ASP A 5 4.97 -2.64 -14.73
C ASP A 5 6.12 -3.04 -13.81
N GLN A 6 6.48 -2.16 -12.87
CA GLN A 6 7.51 -2.41 -11.85
C GLN A 6 7.09 -3.58 -10.95
N ILE A 7 5.87 -3.51 -10.40
CA ILE A 7 5.33 -4.55 -9.51
C ILE A 7 5.26 -5.90 -10.25
N SER A 8 4.77 -5.89 -11.48
CA SER A 8 4.64 -7.11 -12.29
C SER A 8 5.96 -7.76 -12.62
N ARG A 9 7.00 -6.96 -12.90
CA ARG A 9 8.35 -7.46 -13.16
C ARG A 9 9.00 -8.01 -11.89
N LEU A 10 8.78 -7.37 -10.74
CA LEU A 10 9.41 -7.76 -9.48
C LEU A 10 8.81 -9.04 -8.88
N PHE A 11 7.50 -9.24 -9.04
CA PHE A 11 6.76 -10.35 -8.45
C PHE A 11 6.09 -11.24 -9.51
N PRO A 12 6.88 -11.91 -10.38
CA PRO A 12 6.32 -12.81 -11.39
C PRO A 12 5.59 -13.98 -10.71
N GLY A 13 4.40 -14.30 -11.21
CA GLY A 13 3.60 -15.43 -10.73
C GLY A 13 2.92 -15.26 -9.37
N CYS A 14 3.13 -14.13 -8.69
CA CYS A 14 2.52 -13.84 -7.38
C CYS A 14 1.13 -13.20 -7.54
N PHE A 15 0.33 -13.27 -6.47
CA PHE A 15 -0.79 -12.37 -6.26
C PHE A 15 -0.28 -11.07 -5.65
N LYS A 16 -0.33 -9.99 -6.42
CA LYS A 16 0.31 -8.71 -6.13
C LYS A 16 -0.66 -7.78 -5.41
N VAL A 17 -0.33 -7.43 -4.17
CA VAL A 17 -1.10 -6.48 -3.36
C VAL A 17 -0.35 -5.16 -3.31
N LEU A 18 -0.91 -4.10 -3.89
CA LEU A 18 -0.43 -2.73 -3.71
C LEU A 18 -1.12 -2.09 -2.52
N ILE A 19 -0.36 -1.66 -1.52
CA ILE A 19 -0.84 -1.05 -0.28
C ILE A 19 -0.46 0.43 -0.31
N LEU A 20 -1.47 1.30 -0.27
CA LEU A 20 -1.31 2.73 -0.10
C LEU A 20 -1.67 3.06 1.34
N ASP A 21 -0.67 3.08 2.23
CA ASP A 21 -0.87 3.39 3.64
C ASP A 21 0.38 4.09 4.20
N ASN A 22 0.59 4.10 5.52
CA ASN A 22 1.76 4.64 6.20
C ASN A 22 2.68 3.51 6.67
N GLU A 23 3.99 3.67 6.58
CA GLU A 23 5.01 2.69 6.94
C GLU A 23 4.91 2.19 8.38
N VAL A 24 4.40 3.00 9.31
CA VAL A 24 4.15 2.60 10.71
C VAL A 24 3.09 1.52 10.85
N THR A 25 2.47 1.15 9.74
CA THR A 25 1.45 0.10 9.68
C THR A 25 1.98 -1.22 9.11
N LEU A 26 3.27 -1.28 8.74
CA LEU A 26 3.88 -2.46 8.13
C LEU A 26 3.83 -3.70 9.04
N ASP A 27 3.84 -3.47 10.36
CA ASP A 27 3.67 -4.51 11.38
C ASP A 27 2.42 -5.37 11.19
N ALA A 28 1.35 -4.79 10.66
CA ALA A 28 0.09 -5.50 10.40
C ALA A 28 0.22 -6.57 9.31
N PHE A 29 1.32 -6.58 8.56
CA PHE A 29 1.54 -7.48 7.42
C PHE A 29 2.66 -8.52 7.67
N ILE A 30 3.20 -8.60 8.89
CA ILE A 30 4.20 -9.61 9.25
C ILE A 30 3.52 -10.97 9.44
N THR A 31 4.05 -12.01 8.80
CA THR A 31 3.52 -13.38 8.86
C THR A 31 4.63 -14.42 9.04
N GLU A 32 4.21 -15.66 9.35
CA GLU A 32 5.07 -16.85 9.32
C GLU A 32 4.47 -17.87 8.32
N PRO A 33 5.17 -18.22 7.23
CA PRO A 33 6.45 -17.66 6.77
C PRO A 33 6.33 -16.19 6.32
N PRO A 34 7.43 -15.41 6.33
CA PRO A 34 7.41 -14.01 5.93
C PRO A 34 7.16 -13.86 4.42
N LEU A 35 6.35 -12.86 4.06
CA LEU A 35 6.03 -12.56 2.66
C LEU A 35 7.16 -11.78 1.97
N ARG A 36 7.26 -11.94 0.65
CA ARG A 36 8.07 -11.06 -0.19
C ARG A 36 7.40 -9.70 -0.27
N TRP A 37 8.21 -8.65 -0.15
CA TRP A 37 7.69 -7.30 -0.29
C TRP A 37 8.69 -6.32 -0.90
N ALA A 38 8.16 -5.19 -1.35
CA ALA A 38 8.90 -4.03 -1.82
C ALA A 38 8.15 -2.76 -1.46
N ARG A 39 8.84 -1.62 -1.43
CA ARG A 39 8.19 -0.30 -1.43
C ARG A 39 8.51 0.49 -2.69
N LEU A 40 7.57 1.33 -3.12
CA LEU A 40 7.86 2.41 -4.05
C LEU A 40 8.04 3.71 -3.29
N ILE A 41 9.04 4.48 -3.72
CA ILE A 41 9.33 5.80 -3.20
C ILE A 41 9.34 6.81 -4.33
N ASN A 42 9.00 8.07 -4.04
CA ASN A 42 9.13 9.14 -5.01
C ASN A 42 10.61 9.53 -5.15
N GLN A 43 11.22 9.17 -6.27
CA GLN A 43 12.55 9.60 -6.68
C GLN A 43 12.44 10.45 -7.93
N ASP A 44 12.89 11.70 -7.85
CA ASP A 44 12.96 12.64 -8.97
C ASP A 44 11.62 12.79 -9.75
N GLY A 45 10.49 12.78 -9.02
CA GLY A 45 9.16 12.95 -9.60
C GLY A 45 8.60 11.67 -10.22
N GLN A 46 9.11 10.50 -9.83
CA GLN A 46 8.58 9.20 -10.24
C GLN A 46 8.57 8.22 -9.06
N TYR A 47 7.48 7.47 -8.91
CA TYR A 47 7.45 6.36 -7.96
C TYR A 47 8.24 5.17 -8.51
N THR A 48 9.33 4.81 -7.85
CA THR A 48 10.25 3.74 -8.25
C THR A 48 10.49 2.76 -7.11
N ILE A 49 10.76 1.49 -7.46
CA ILE A 49 11.22 0.49 -6.50
C ILE A 49 12.75 0.57 -6.41
N PRO A 50 13.33 0.87 -5.24
CA PRO A 50 14.78 0.87 -5.06
C PRO A 50 15.43 -0.51 -5.25
N ASP A 51 16.70 -0.54 -5.66
CA ASP A 51 17.45 -1.77 -5.93
C ASP A 51 17.64 -2.70 -4.72
N ILE A 52 17.40 -2.20 -3.50
CA ILE A 52 17.46 -3.01 -2.27
C ILE A 52 16.27 -3.99 -2.14
N TYR A 53 15.24 -3.84 -2.97
CA TYR A 53 14.04 -4.68 -2.97
C TYR A 53 14.01 -5.69 -4.12
N PRO A 54 13.27 -6.81 -3.98
CA PRO A 54 12.40 -7.14 -2.86
C PRO A 54 13.18 -7.72 -1.68
N THR A 55 12.63 -7.56 -0.48
CA THR A 55 13.13 -8.21 0.76
C THR A 55 12.02 -9.08 1.37
N VAL A 56 12.26 -9.66 2.55
CA VAL A 56 11.26 -10.43 3.31
C VAL A 56 10.69 -9.56 4.44
N MET A 57 9.36 -9.56 4.58
CA MET A 57 8.64 -8.77 5.57
C MET A 57 8.78 -9.40 6.96
N THR A 58 9.88 -9.07 7.63
CA THR A 58 10.16 -9.50 9.02
C THR A 58 9.94 -8.33 9.98
N LYS A 59 9.81 -8.61 11.28
CA LYS A 59 9.71 -7.55 12.30
C LYS A 59 10.88 -6.57 12.25
N LYS A 60 12.11 -7.09 12.10
CA LYS A 60 13.31 -6.25 11.96
C LYS A 60 13.26 -5.34 10.72
N GLU A 61 12.71 -5.84 9.62
CA GLU A 61 12.55 -5.05 8.41
C GLU A 61 11.48 -3.98 8.61
N SER A 62 10.32 -4.34 9.18
CA SER A 62 9.25 -3.40 9.55
C SER A 62 9.79 -2.26 10.44
N ASP A 63 10.47 -2.60 11.54
CA ASP A 63 11.06 -1.63 12.47
C ASP A 63 12.05 -0.66 11.78
N ARG A 64 12.78 -1.14 10.77
CA ARG A 64 13.69 -0.31 9.97
C ARG A 64 12.94 0.62 9.03
N GLU A 65 11.80 0.17 8.48
CA GLU A 65 11.02 0.95 7.53
C GLU A 65 10.25 2.09 8.19
N GLU A 66 9.82 1.92 9.44
CA GLU A 66 9.25 3.00 10.27
C GLU A 66 10.21 4.19 10.42
N MET A 67 11.49 4.00 10.12
CA MET A 67 12.55 5.01 10.20
C MET A 67 12.80 5.76 8.89
N ASN A 68 12.17 5.35 7.79
CA ASN A 68 12.35 5.98 6.50
C ASN A 68 11.45 7.22 6.37
N TRP A 69 11.99 8.32 5.84
CA TRP A 69 11.24 9.56 5.63
C TRP A 69 11.02 9.77 4.13
N ASP A 70 9.94 9.18 3.64
CA ASP A 70 9.60 9.31 2.23
C ASP A 70 9.02 10.68 1.92
N ARG A 71 9.50 11.27 0.82
CA ARG A 71 8.82 12.40 0.19
C ARG A 71 7.56 11.88 -0.47
N VAL A 72 6.41 12.38 -0.06
CA VAL A 72 5.13 11.99 -0.65
C VAL A 72 4.60 13.13 -1.50
N ASP A 73 4.40 12.86 -2.79
CA ASP A 73 3.67 13.74 -3.68
C ASP A 73 2.32 13.09 -4.02
N LEU A 74 1.26 13.60 -3.38
CA LEU A 74 -0.11 13.11 -3.56
C LEU A 74 -0.64 13.40 -4.97
N GLY A 75 -0.23 14.50 -5.60
CA GLY A 75 -0.67 14.84 -6.95
C GLY A 75 -0.10 13.84 -7.96
N LEU A 76 1.21 13.61 -7.87
CA LEU A 76 1.90 12.62 -8.68
C LEU A 76 1.38 11.20 -8.41
N LEU A 77 1.14 10.85 -7.14
CA LEU A 77 0.63 9.52 -6.78
C LEU A 77 -0.73 9.30 -7.45
N ARG A 78 -1.65 10.27 -7.33
CA ARG A 78 -2.97 10.22 -7.98
C ARG A 78 -2.88 10.02 -9.49
N THR A 79 -2.00 10.74 -10.17
CA THR A 79 -1.76 10.54 -11.62
C THR A 79 -1.26 9.13 -11.93
N ASN A 80 -0.36 8.57 -11.11
CA ASN A 80 0.09 7.19 -11.31
C ASN A 80 -1.00 6.15 -11.04
N LEU A 81 -1.90 6.42 -10.08
CA LEU A 81 -3.02 5.55 -9.74
C LEU A 81 -4.07 5.48 -10.85
N GLU A 82 -4.32 6.59 -11.55
CA GLU A 82 -5.25 6.65 -12.71
C GLU A 82 -4.82 5.71 -13.85
N ASP A 83 -3.53 5.43 -13.94
CA ASP A 83 -2.90 4.58 -14.95
C ASP A 83 -2.78 3.10 -14.54
N LEU A 84 -3.25 2.73 -13.34
CA LEU A 84 -3.21 1.35 -12.87
C LEU A 84 -4.11 0.44 -13.71
N ASN A 85 -3.73 -0.83 -13.79
CA ASN A 85 -4.45 -1.86 -14.51
C ASN A 85 -4.44 -3.17 -13.70
N HIS A 86 -5.09 -4.20 -14.23
CA HIS A 86 -5.23 -5.51 -13.59
C HIS A 86 -3.93 -6.33 -13.49
N SER A 87 -2.77 -5.72 -13.74
CA SER A 87 -1.48 -6.37 -13.43
C SER A 87 -1.13 -6.28 -11.94
N VAL A 88 -1.82 -5.43 -11.18
CA VAL A 88 -1.93 -5.47 -9.72
C VAL A 88 -3.25 -6.17 -9.37
N ASP A 89 -3.18 -7.23 -8.57
CA ASP A 89 -4.33 -8.10 -8.30
C ASP A 89 -5.25 -7.53 -7.20
N LEU A 90 -4.70 -6.77 -6.25
CA LEU A 90 -5.46 -6.08 -5.20
C LEU A 90 -4.78 -4.75 -4.84
N VAL A 91 -5.55 -3.67 -4.75
CA VAL A 91 -5.13 -2.37 -4.24
C VAL A 91 -5.80 -2.09 -2.90
N ALA A 92 -5.01 -2.02 -1.83
CA ALA A 92 -5.48 -1.68 -0.50
C ALA A 92 -5.24 -0.19 -0.22
N ILE A 93 -6.30 0.54 0.11
CA ILE A 93 -6.24 1.97 0.45
C ILE A 93 -6.41 2.11 1.96
N GLY A 94 -5.36 2.54 2.65
CA GLY A 94 -5.41 2.93 4.04
C GLY A 94 -6.16 4.25 4.21
N ASN A 95 -7.21 4.26 5.03
CA ASN A 95 -7.86 5.50 5.43
C ASN A 95 -7.28 6.00 6.77
N ASN A 96 -6.07 6.54 6.71
CA ASN A 96 -5.44 7.24 7.83
C ASN A 96 -5.61 8.76 7.65
N ALA A 97 -5.95 9.46 8.73
CA ALA A 97 -6.05 10.92 8.76
C ALA A 97 -6.87 11.56 7.61
N SER A 98 -7.95 10.88 7.16
CA SER A 98 -8.79 11.31 6.03
C SER A 98 -8.10 11.39 4.66
N GLN A 99 -6.92 10.80 4.50
CA GLN A 99 -6.15 10.85 3.24
C GLN A 99 -6.48 9.73 2.26
N GLY A 100 -7.22 8.69 2.68
CA GLY A 100 -7.54 7.56 1.82
C GLY A 100 -8.52 7.92 0.70
N LEU A 101 -9.45 8.87 0.93
CA LEU A 101 -10.53 9.15 -0.02
C LEU A 101 -10.06 9.81 -1.32
N PRO A 102 -9.14 10.81 -1.32
CA PRO A 102 -8.56 11.33 -2.55
C PRO A 102 -7.85 10.28 -3.40
N LEU A 103 -7.10 9.36 -2.77
CA LEU A 103 -6.41 8.28 -3.47
C LEU A 103 -7.38 7.26 -4.04
N ALA A 104 -8.41 6.90 -3.27
CA ALA A 104 -9.46 6.00 -3.72
C ALA A 104 -10.21 6.52 -4.95
N ASN A 105 -10.46 7.84 -5.01
CA ASN A 105 -11.09 8.48 -6.16
C ASN A 105 -10.20 8.54 -7.42
N SER A 106 -8.89 8.32 -7.29
CA SER A 106 -7.99 8.30 -8.44
C SER A 106 -7.83 6.92 -9.08
N LEU A 107 -8.23 5.83 -8.40
CA LEU A 107 -8.23 4.51 -9.04
C LEU A 107 -9.25 4.44 -10.18
N PRO A 108 -8.97 3.71 -11.28
CA PRO A 108 -9.96 3.39 -12.30
C PRO A 108 -11.21 2.70 -11.71
N PRO A 109 -12.43 3.04 -12.17
CA PRO A 109 -13.66 2.42 -11.64
C PRO A 109 -13.66 0.89 -11.69
N THR A 110 -13.07 0.29 -12.72
CA THR A 110 -12.95 -1.18 -12.86
C THR A 110 -12.08 -1.83 -11.79
N ILE A 111 -11.11 -1.10 -11.23
CA ILE A 111 -10.28 -1.59 -10.12
C ILE A 111 -11.01 -1.44 -8.80
N ARG A 112 -11.76 -0.35 -8.59
CA ARG A 112 -12.45 -0.07 -7.31
C ARG A 112 -13.41 -1.17 -6.89
N SER A 113 -14.19 -1.71 -7.83
CA SER A 113 -15.24 -2.69 -7.53
C SER A 113 -14.69 -4.08 -7.24
N ASP A 114 -13.66 -4.50 -7.99
CA ASP A 114 -13.26 -5.91 -8.09
C ASP A 114 -11.89 -6.15 -7.44
N ASN A 115 -10.96 -5.21 -7.61
CA ASN A 115 -9.55 -5.35 -7.28
C ASN A 115 -9.10 -4.32 -6.24
N ALA A 116 -10.00 -3.76 -5.43
CA ALA A 116 -9.62 -2.83 -4.38
C ALA A 116 -10.32 -3.11 -3.04
N ALA A 117 -9.65 -2.72 -1.96
CA ALA A 117 -10.15 -2.76 -0.60
C ALA A 117 -9.80 -1.46 0.13
N VAL A 118 -10.69 -1.00 1.01
CA VAL A 118 -10.37 0.06 1.96
C VAL A 118 -10.02 -0.60 3.30
N ILE A 119 -8.82 -0.31 3.79
CA ILE A 119 -8.32 -0.81 5.08
C ILE A 119 -8.36 0.30 6.12
N TYR A 120 -8.68 -0.06 7.35
CA TYR A 120 -8.83 0.89 8.46
C TYR A 120 -8.30 0.32 9.77
N GLY A 121 -8.06 1.19 10.75
CA GLY A 121 -7.72 0.78 12.12
C GLY A 121 -8.95 0.23 12.85
N THR A 122 -9.49 1.01 13.78
CA THR A 122 -10.62 0.57 14.61
C THR A 122 -11.98 0.75 13.94
N SER A 123 -12.15 1.78 13.11
CA SER A 123 -13.43 2.11 12.49
C SER A 123 -13.24 2.86 11.17
N LEU A 124 -14.28 2.84 10.33
CA LEU A 124 -14.35 3.57 9.07
C LEU A 124 -15.69 4.33 8.95
N PRO A 125 -15.82 5.51 9.57
CA PRO A 125 -17.04 6.32 9.48
C PRO A 125 -17.42 6.67 8.03
N GLU A 126 -16.43 6.83 7.15
CA GLU A 126 -16.60 7.22 5.74
C GLU A 126 -16.98 6.04 4.83
N GLN A 127 -17.25 4.84 5.36
CA GLN A 127 -17.51 3.65 4.54
C GLN A 127 -18.59 3.88 3.47
N SER A 128 -19.67 4.57 3.81
CA SER A 128 -20.75 4.89 2.87
C SER A 128 -20.29 5.76 1.69
N ILE A 129 -19.30 6.63 1.90
CA ILE A 129 -18.70 7.46 0.85
C ILE A 129 -17.89 6.59 -0.11
N TYR A 130 -17.08 5.67 0.42
CA TYR A 130 -16.31 4.71 -0.39
C TYR A 130 -17.22 3.78 -1.21
N GLN A 131 -18.31 3.30 -0.61
CA GLN A 131 -19.32 2.52 -1.32
C GLN A 131 -19.94 3.33 -2.47
N GLY A 132 -20.27 4.59 -2.22
CA GLY A 132 -20.83 5.51 -3.22
C GLY A 132 -19.92 5.74 -4.44
N ILE A 133 -18.61 5.54 -4.30
CA ILE A 133 -17.64 5.65 -5.41
C ILE A 133 -17.17 4.30 -5.98
N GLY A 134 -17.79 3.20 -5.55
CA GLY A 134 -17.65 1.87 -6.17
C GLY A 134 -16.86 0.82 -5.38
N TYR A 135 -16.48 1.06 -4.12
CA TYR A 135 -15.76 0.07 -3.32
C TYR A 135 -16.71 -0.92 -2.65
N ASN A 136 -16.37 -2.21 -2.72
CA ASN A 136 -17.16 -3.30 -2.15
C ASN A 136 -16.45 -4.04 -1.00
N THR A 137 -15.14 -3.84 -0.85
CA THR A 137 -14.33 -4.58 0.13
C THR A 137 -13.80 -3.63 1.19
N PHE A 138 -14.08 -3.97 2.45
CA PHE A 138 -13.71 -3.18 3.63
C PHE A 138 -13.24 -4.15 4.71
N CYS A 139 -12.07 -3.90 5.29
CA CYS A 139 -11.58 -4.72 6.40
C CYS A 139 -10.67 -3.93 7.35
N PRO A 140 -10.57 -4.37 8.61
CA PRO A 140 -9.48 -3.93 9.46
C PRO A 140 -8.13 -4.22 8.80
N ARG A 141 -7.14 -3.39 9.07
CA ARG A 141 -5.81 -3.50 8.46
C ARG A 141 -5.18 -4.89 8.66
N ASP A 142 -5.28 -5.42 9.88
CA ASP A 142 -4.74 -6.73 10.26
C ASP A 142 -5.43 -7.90 9.51
N ASP A 143 -6.58 -7.63 8.89
CA ASP A 143 -7.36 -8.61 8.13
C ASP A 143 -7.11 -8.55 6.61
N LEU A 144 -6.26 -7.64 6.13
CA LEU A 144 -5.99 -7.48 4.70
C LEU A 144 -5.43 -8.76 4.09
N LEU A 145 -4.45 -9.40 4.74
CA LEU A 145 -3.82 -10.62 4.21
C LEU A 145 -4.79 -11.79 4.14
N ARG A 146 -5.68 -11.91 5.14
CA ARG A 146 -6.78 -12.89 5.10
C ARG A 146 -7.75 -12.60 3.96
N THR A 147 -8.04 -11.32 3.72
CA THR A 147 -8.90 -10.89 2.61
C THR A 147 -8.26 -11.21 1.24
N ALA A 148 -6.94 -11.05 1.12
CA ALA A 148 -6.21 -11.38 -0.09
C ALA A 148 -6.12 -12.90 -0.33
N SER A 149 -5.85 -13.70 0.71
CA SER A 149 -5.72 -15.16 0.57
C SER A 149 -7.03 -15.84 0.17
N GLN A 150 -8.18 -15.25 0.48
CA GLN A 150 -9.49 -15.75 0.01
C GLN A 150 -9.70 -15.58 -1.50
N ARG A 151 -8.86 -14.81 -2.19
CA ARG A 151 -8.99 -14.50 -3.63
C ARG A 151 -8.05 -15.32 -4.51
N THR A 152 -7.11 -16.07 -3.93
CA THR A 152 -6.00 -16.65 -4.67
C THR A 152 -5.37 -17.84 -3.95
N GLU A 153 -4.86 -18.79 -4.72
CA GLU A 153 -3.97 -19.85 -4.23
C GLU A 153 -2.48 -19.53 -4.47
N LYS A 154 -2.19 -18.44 -5.21
CA LYS A 154 -0.82 -17.98 -5.47
C LYS A 154 -0.20 -17.41 -4.21
N GLU A 155 1.13 -17.47 -4.14
CA GLU A 155 1.90 -16.72 -3.14
C GLU A 155 1.57 -15.23 -3.23
N ILE A 156 1.33 -14.60 -2.08
CA ILE A 156 1.06 -13.17 -1.97
C ILE A 156 2.39 -12.42 -1.93
N ALA A 157 2.52 -11.37 -2.74
CA ALA A 157 3.61 -10.42 -2.66
C ALA A 157 3.05 -9.02 -2.40
N LEU A 158 3.70 -8.30 -1.49
CA LEU A 158 3.26 -6.98 -1.05
C LEU A 158 4.09 -5.89 -1.74
N CYS A 159 3.42 -4.83 -2.17
CA CYS A 159 4.08 -3.63 -2.62
C CYS A 159 3.50 -2.43 -1.89
N PHE A 160 4.34 -1.61 -1.26
CA PHE A 160 3.89 -0.55 -0.37
C PHE A 160 4.23 0.84 -0.94
N ILE A 161 3.34 1.82 -0.75
CA ILE A 161 3.63 3.22 -1.01
C ILE A 161 3.18 4.02 0.21
N ASN A 162 4.11 4.81 0.75
CA ASN A 162 3.79 5.78 1.78
C ASN A 162 2.86 6.87 1.25
N THR A 163 1.79 7.12 1.99
CA THR A 163 0.75 8.10 1.63
C THR A 163 0.84 9.37 2.46
N ILE A 164 1.65 9.39 3.51
CA ILE A 164 1.88 10.53 4.39
C ILE A 164 3.37 10.86 4.38
N GLU A 165 3.72 12.13 4.13
CA GLU A 165 5.08 12.60 4.31
C GLU A 165 5.35 12.82 5.80
N HIS A 166 6.39 12.17 6.32
CA HIS A 166 6.94 12.47 7.64
C HIS A 166 7.69 13.79 7.58
N ASN A 167 7.12 14.81 8.21
CA ASN A 167 7.71 16.13 8.35
C ASN A 167 7.41 16.69 9.75
N GLU A 168 7.85 17.91 10.03
CA GLU A 168 7.69 18.57 11.35
C GLU A 168 6.21 18.66 11.82
N GLN A 169 5.24 18.52 10.89
CA GLN A 169 3.81 18.59 11.19
C GLN A 169 3.17 17.20 11.44
N ASN A 170 3.85 16.10 11.05
CA ASN A 170 3.32 14.73 11.09
C ASN A 170 4.20 13.75 11.93
N TYR A 171 5.00 14.30 12.85
CA TYR A 171 6.10 13.62 13.54
C TYR A 171 5.74 12.36 14.37
N HIS A 172 6.53 11.28 14.17
CA HIS A 172 6.92 10.32 15.20
C HIS A 172 8.45 10.35 15.34
N ALA A 173 8.97 10.23 16.56
CA ALA A 173 10.40 10.46 16.82
C ALA A 173 11.32 9.46 16.11
N PRO A 174 12.39 9.91 15.43
CA PRO A 174 13.35 8.99 14.84
C PRO A 174 14.07 8.19 15.94
N TRP A 175 14.04 6.86 15.83
CA TRP A 175 14.94 5.95 16.52
C TRP A 175 16.41 6.35 16.29
N THR A 176 17.12 6.50 17.41
CA THR A 176 18.57 6.60 17.43
C THR A 176 19.14 5.22 17.73
N PRO A 177 20.12 4.71 16.96
CA PRO A 177 20.80 3.47 17.30
C PRO A 177 21.45 3.60 18.68
N ARG A 178 21.16 2.65 19.57
CA ARG A 178 21.93 2.46 20.81
C ARG A 178 23.07 1.49 20.56
#